data_AF-A0A7C5G0L8-F1
#
_entry.id   AF-A0A7C5G0L8-F1
#
_cell.length_a   1.000
_cell.length_b   1.000
_cell.length_c   1.000
_cell.angle_alpha   90.00
_cell.angle_beta   90.00
_cell.angle_gamma   90.00
#
_symmetry.space_group_name_H-M   'P 1'
#
loop_
_entity.id
_entity.type
_entity.pdbx_description
1 polymer ?
#
loop_
_entity_poly.entity_id
_entity_poly.type
_entity_poly.pdbx_seq_one_letter_code
_entity_poly.pdbx_strand_id
1 'polypeptide(L)'
;MPRWLHSRLFLRPFFHVSPHLVRLFLLLCVGASSFLTSQIRADDLSQLRQEFLSPPPAARPAVYWCWLNGYVDENALIAELEQLAAKGITGVYVFDIGARSWDKPLPAGPAFLSPQWMSSFSKVVRKAGELGIEVGLITSSSWNAGGPWIPPELAAMGLYRSSVIWEGPGHRTEKIPLPQLPAAAPRDSDGRPLFYQEVALLALPEKQVRTTEHFIFQLSGTDVHTVDRVVLYQASEASLPKGATPRPVKDFALWLSETSDEPEAFRLVLRATLTPEPGPQEFRFPPTKARFAMLELLTGHNESQPGYDLAEFELYNRKGQNVASALKPDGTRTGAALLWWGSQSALDGPGSASCIHDGITEGPRGIWRSAELPPLILEGPHEVLDLTSALAADGTLTWDVPPGRWRIVRYGCGNTGQRLVLPSPQSAGLVLDHLNPEATRFHFEYILSRLREHLGDFRQTALRQLYVCSYEVRGATWTPRFLEEFARRRGYDMKAYLPALDGCIVGDWPRTRRFLHDFRKTLGELLTDGFYRHAAEICRENGLQLCAEAGGPGLPLPPGPLDALQAPGATDL
;
A
#
# COMPACT_ATOMS: atom_id res chain seq x y z
N MET A 1 53.54 20.03 77.40
CA MET A 1 54.97 20.40 77.25
C MET A 1 55.48 19.77 75.95
N PRO A 2 56.53 20.30 75.28
CA PRO A 2 56.88 21.70 74.91
C PRO A 2 56.54 21.97 73.40
N ARG A 3 56.27 23.21 72.92
CA ARG A 3 57.19 24.27 72.41
C ARG A 3 58.21 23.77 71.35
N TRP A 4 58.44 24.44 70.21
CA TRP A 4 58.74 25.88 70.01
C TRP A 4 58.21 26.55 68.71
N LEU A 5 58.48 27.86 68.59
CA LEU A 5 58.11 28.86 67.56
C LEU A 5 58.68 28.56 66.15
N HIS A 6 58.36 29.25 65.04
CA HIS A 6 57.75 30.57 64.75
C HIS A 6 56.57 30.43 63.74
N SER A 7 55.95 31.39 63.01
CA SER A 7 56.22 32.78 62.56
C SER A 7 54.89 33.56 62.31
N ARG A 8 54.91 34.71 61.61
CA ARG A 8 53.73 35.40 61.04
C ARG A 8 53.96 35.72 59.55
N LEU A 9 52.91 35.62 58.71
CA LEU A 9 52.49 36.66 57.73
C LEU A 9 51.26 36.21 56.93
N PHE A 10 50.14 36.93 57.07
CA PHE A 10 49.01 36.84 56.13
C PHE A 10 49.22 37.87 55.01
N LEU A 11 49.47 37.42 53.79
CA LEU A 11 49.38 38.28 52.59
C LEU A 11 48.03 38.06 51.92
N ARG A 12 47.10 39.00 52.12
CA ARG A 12 45.93 39.16 51.24
C ARG A 12 46.39 39.87 49.95
N PRO A 13 46.22 39.30 48.75
CA PRO A 13 46.27 40.09 47.53
C PRO A 13 45.02 40.98 47.47
N PHE A 14 45.19 42.28 47.78
CA PHE A 14 44.14 43.29 47.60
C PHE A 14 43.93 43.58 46.10
N PHE A 15 43.15 42.75 45.41
CA PHE A 15 42.50 43.17 44.18
C PHE A 15 41.11 43.73 44.52
N HIS A 16 41.10 44.98 44.98
CA HIS A 16 39.88 45.76 45.15
C HIS A 16 39.40 46.25 43.77
N VAL A 17 38.93 45.32 42.95
CA VAL A 17 38.32 45.63 41.65
C VAL A 17 37.06 46.45 41.93
N SER A 18 37.05 47.70 41.48
CA SER A 18 35.94 48.63 41.72
C SER A 18 34.62 48.02 41.22
N PRO A 19 33.51 48.13 41.99
CA PRO A 19 32.19 47.71 41.52
C PRO A 19 31.78 48.38 40.19
N HIS A 20 32.33 49.57 39.91
CA HIS A 20 32.14 50.27 38.64
C HIS A 20 32.91 49.60 37.49
N LEU A 21 34.10 49.04 37.72
CA LEU A 21 34.84 48.28 36.71
C LEU A 21 34.16 46.94 36.41
N VAL A 22 33.63 46.25 37.43
CA VAL A 22 32.86 45.01 37.22
C VAL A 22 31.57 45.29 36.44
N ARG A 23 30.83 46.36 36.79
CA ARG A 23 29.65 46.80 36.01
C ARG A 23 30.00 47.22 34.58
N LEU A 24 31.09 47.96 34.38
CA LEU A 24 31.55 48.37 33.04
C LEU A 24 31.94 47.15 32.20
N PHE A 25 32.66 46.19 32.77
CA PHE A 25 33.02 44.94 32.09
C PHE A 25 31.78 44.12 31.72
N LEU A 26 30.82 43.96 32.63
CA LEU A 26 29.55 43.27 32.33
C LEU A 26 28.71 43.98 31.26
N LEU A 27 28.66 45.32 31.27
CA LEU A 27 27.99 46.11 30.23
C LEU A 27 28.70 45.99 28.88
N LEU A 28 30.03 45.94 28.85
CA LEU A 28 30.82 45.70 27.64
C LEU A 28 30.62 44.27 27.12
N CYS A 29 30.55 43.25 27.99
CA CYS A 29 30.25 41.88 27.58
C CYS A 29 28.84 41.75 27.01
N VAL A 30 27.81 42.29 27.68
CA VAL A 30 26.43 42.27 27.16
C VAL A 30 26.33 43.06 25.85
N GLY A 31 26.93 44.24 25.79
CA GLY A 31 26.98 45.06 24.57
C GLY A 31 27.67 44.34 23.40
N ALA A 32 28.79 43.65 23.65
CA ALA A 32 29.47 42.83 22.66
C ALA A 32 28.62 41.64 22.21
N SER A 33 27.96 40.92 23.12
CA SER A 33 27.04 39.82 22.78
C SER A 33 25.83 40.30 21.94
N SER A 34 25.31 41.49 22.23
CA SER A 34 24.26 42.12 21.42
C SER A 34 24.77 42.60 20.06
N PHE A 35 25.99 43.13 19.97
CA PHE A 35 26.59 43.51 18.70
C PHE A 35 26.87 42.28 17.81
N LEU A 36 27.50 41.23 18.34
CA LEU A 36 27.75 40.00 17.58
C LEU A 36 26.44 39.36 17.09
N THR A 37 25.41 39.25 17.94
CA THR A 37 24.11 38.69 17.49
C THR A 37 23.39 39.59 16.48
N SER A 38 23.60 40.91 16.50
CA SER A 38 23.09 41.81 15.47
C SER A 38 23.84 41.71 14.14
N GLN A 39 25.17 41.54 14.16
CA GLN A 39 25.99 41.34 12.96
C GLN A 39 25.68 40.00 12.31
N ILE A 40 25.73 38.89 13.06
CA ILE A 40 25.41 37.55 12.56
C ILE A 40 24.04 37.55 11.85
N ARG A 41 23.04 38.25 12.42
CA ARG A 41 21.70 38.37 11.83
C ARG A 41 21.63 39.30 10.60
N ALA A 42 22.51 40.28 10.49
CA ALA A 42 22.61 41.15 9.32
C ALA A 42 23.35 40.45 8.16
N ASP A 43 24.37 39.67 8.48
CA ASP A 43 25.13 38.85 7.53
C ASP A 43 24.26 37.69 6.99
N ASP A 44 23.54 36.99 7.87
CA ASP A 44 22.53 35.96 7.54
C ASP A 44 21.44 36.50 6.60
N LEU A 45 20.83 37.65 6.92
CA LEU A 45 19.85 38.30 6.04
C LEU A 45 20.46 38.78 4.71
N SER A 46 21.75 39.08 4.67
CA SER A 46 22.46 39.47 3.43
C SER A 46 22.77 38.26 2.55
N GLN A 47 23.17 37.13 3.16
CA GLN A 47 23.33 35.84 2.49
C GLN A 47 21.99 35.34 1.94
N LEU A 48 20.95 35.29 2.77
CA LEU A 48 19.60 34.87 2.37
C LEU A 48 19.06 35.73 1.22
N ARG A 49 19.31 37.05 1.23
CA ARG A 49 18.96 37.94 0.13
C ARG A 49 19.74 37.61 -1.15
N GLN A 50 21.03 37.30 -1.05
CA GLN A 50 21.87 36.95 -2.20
C GLN A 50 21.47 35.59 -2.78
N GLU A 51 21.16 34.60 -1.95
CA GLU A 51 20.65 33.28 -2.37
C GLU A 51 19.25 33.40 -2.99
N PHE A 52 18.37 34.25 -2.46
CA PHE A 52 17.06 34.52 -3.08
C PHE A 52 17.18 35.20 -4.45
N LEU A 53 18.16 36.11 -4.63
CA LEU A 53 18.45 36.77 -5.90
C LEU A 53 19.27 35.91 -6.88
N SER A 54 19.87 34.82 -6.41
CA SER A 54 20.71 33.91 -7.21
C SER A 54 20.64 32.49 -6.65
N PRO A 55 19.53 31.76 -6.87
CA PRO A 55 19.27 30.48 -6.20
C PRO A 55 20.39 29.45 -6.38
N PRO A 56 20.88 28.85 -5.28
CA PRO A 56 21.87 27.78 -5.33
C PRO A 56 21.30 26.54 -6.05
N PRO A 57 22.13 25.62 -6.58
CA PRO A 57 21.68 24.49 -7.38
C PRO A 57 20.60 23.61 -6.73
N ALA A 58 20.67 23.43 -5.40
CA ALA A 58 19.71 22.66 -4.61
C ALA A 58 18.32 23.34 -4.44
N ALA A 59 18.19 24.63 -4.77
CA ALA A 59 16.93 25.37 -4.76
C ALA A 59 16.30 25.50 -6.15
N ARG A 60 16.85 24.81 -7.16
CA ARG A 60 16.35 24.82 -8.55
C ARG A 60 15.61 23.52 -8.87
N PRO A 61 14.62 23.55 -9.77
CA PRO A 61 13.79 22.38 -10.04
C PRO A 61 14.54 21.30 -10.82
N ALA A 62 14.21 20.05 -10.51
CA ALA A 62 14.44 18.90 -11.38
C ALA A 62 13.21 18.65 -12.28
N VAL A 63 13.38 17.84 -13.33
CA VAL A 63 12.28 17.44 -14.24
C VAL A 63 12.25 15.92 -14.45
N TYR A 64 11.06 15.36 -14.70
CA TYR A 64 10.93 14.01 -15.27
C TYR A 64 11.22 14.08 -16.77
N TRP A 65 12.01 13.14 -17.28
CA TRP A 65 12.42 13.08 -18.68
C TRP A 65 12.12 11.68 -19.23
N CYS A 66 10.97 11.57 -19.90
CA CYS A 66 10.38 10.30 -20.31
C CYS A 66 10.97 9.79 -21.64
N TRP A 67 11.76 8.72 -21.56
CA TRP A 67 12.33 8.00 -22.70
C TRP A 67 11.29 7.02 -23.25
N LEU A 68 10.43 7.52 -24.13
CA LEU A 68 9.28 6.80 -24.65
C LEU A 68 9.68 5.55 -25.45
N ASN A 69 9.17 4.38 -25.06
CA ASN A 69 9.51 3.05 -25.60
C ASN A 69 11.01 2.69 -25.58
N GLY A 70 11.85 3.44 -24.84
CA GLY A 70 13.31 3.41 -25.01
C GLY A 70 13.79 3.90 -26.38
N TYR A 71 12.89 4.44 -27.22
CA TYR A 71 13.16 4.84 -28.61
C TYR A 71 13.64 6.30 -28.66
N VAL A 72 14.96 6.47 -28.49
CA VAL A 72 15.62 7.77 -28.34
C VAL A 72 16.71 7.99 -29.39
N ASP A 73 16.91 9.25 -29.80
CA ASP A 73 18.08 9.68 -30.57
C ASP A 73 19.10 10.34 -29.62
N GLU A 74 20.37 9.92 -29.70
CA GLU A 74 21.40 10.39 -28.78
C GLU A 74 21.74 11.88 -28.94
N ASN A 75 21.62 12.44 -30.16
CA ASN A 75 21.91 13.85 -30.41
C ASN A 75 20.78 14.73 -29.87
N ALA A 76 19.53 14.29 -30.03
CA ALA A 76 18.37 14.92 -29.41
C ALA A 76 18.49 14.93 -27.89
N LEU A 77 18.84 13.79 -27.27
CA LEU A 77 19.04 13.71 -25.82
C LEU A 77 20.10 14.70 -25.30
N ILE A 78 21.23 14.82 -26.00
CA ILE A 78 22.29 15.78 -25.64
C ILE A 78 21.83 17.22 -25.81
N ALA A 79 21.14 17.55 -26.92
CA ALA A 79 20.65 18.90 -27.20
C ALA A 79 19.48 19.32 -26.28
N GLU A 80 18.66 18.39 -25.82
CA GLU A 80 17.65 18.62 -24.78
C GLU A 80 18.30 18.92 -23.43
N LEU A 81 19.33 18.15 -23.05
CA LEU A 81 20.05 18.34 -21.79
C LEU A 81 20.81 19.69 -21.74
N GLU A 82 21.41 20.11 -22.85
CA GLU A 82 22.00 21.45 -22.99
C GLU A 82 20.96 22.58 -22.88
N GLN A 83 19.75 22.38 -23.42
CA GLN A 83 18.64 23.33 -23.27
C GLN A 83 18.09 23.37 -21.84
N LEU A 84 18.06 22.25 -21.12
CA LEU A 84 17.68 22.18 -19.71
C LEU A 84 18.69 22.96 -18.85
N ALA A 85 19.99 22.75 -19.07
CA ALA A 85 21.06 23.50 -18.41
C ALA A 85 20.95 25.02 -18.68
N ALA A 86 20.75 25.41 -19.94
CA ALA A 86 20.58 26.81 -20.35
C ALA A 86 19.31 27.47 -19.77
N LYS A 87 18.30 26.68 -19.40
CA LYS A 87 17.09 27.12 -18.68
C LYS A 87 17.25 27.10 -17.15
N GLY A 88 18.42 26.68 -16.64
CA GLY A 88 18.74 26.66 -15.22
C GLY A 88 18.26 25.42 -14.45
N ILE A 89 17.78 24.38 -15.15
CA ILE A 89 17.44 23.08 -14.56
C ILE A 89 18.73 22.40 -14.08
N THR A 90 18.72 21.83 -12.87
CA THR A 90 19.89 21.19 -12.24
C THR A 90 19.70 19.70 -11.96
N GLY A 91 18.51 19.15 -12.20
CA GLY A 91 18.23 17.72 -12.04
C GLY A 91 17.36 17.14 -13.15
N VAL A 92 17.67 15.92 -13.58
CA VAL A 92 16.80 15.14 -14.47
C VAL A 92 16.57 13.75 -13.89
N TYR A 93 15.31 13.33 -13.80
CA TYR A 93 14.95 11.95 -13.56
C TYR A 93 14.66 11.28 -14.90
N VAL A 94 15.48 10.30 -15.29
CA VAL A 94 15.27 9.54 -16.53
C VAL A 94 14.23 8.45 -16.26
N PHE A 95 13.12 8.50 -17.02
CA PHE A 95 12.01 7.55 -16.95
C PHE A 95 11.92 6.76 -18.26
N ASP A 96 12.39 5.52 -18.29
CA ASP A 96 12.07 4.60 -19.39
C ASP A 96 10.60 4.16 -19.26
N ILE A 97 9.76 4.41 -20.28
CA ILE A 97 8.30 4.21 -20.17
C ILE A 97 7.64 3.96 -21.53
N GLY A 98 6.62 3.10 -21.57
CA GLY A 98 5.85 2.81 -22.79
C GLY A 98 5.02 4.02 -23.26
N ALA A 99 5.00 4.25 -24.58
CA ALA A 99 4.23 5.32 -25.20
C ALA A 99 2.74 4.95 -25.31
N ARG A 100 1.84 5.74 -24.68
CA ARG A 100 0.41 5.74 -25.03
C ARG A 100 0.19 6.65 -26.24
N SER A 101 -0.06 6.06 -27.40
CA SER A 101 -0.46 6.80 -28.61
C SER A 101 -1.64 6.10 -29.27
N TRP A 102 -2.69 6.86 -29.55
CA TRP A 102 -3.94 6.36 -30.14
C TRP A 102 -3.90 6.38 -31.67
N ASP A 103 -3.19 7.35 -32.27
CA ASP A 103 -3.22 7.61 -33.72
C ASP A 103 -1.96 7.15 -34.47
N LYS A 104 -0.80 7.11 -33.80
CA LYS A 104 0.51 6.77 -34.39
C LYS A 104 1.40 6.05 -33.37
N PRO A 105 1.56 4.72 -33.43
CA PRO A 105 2.43 4.01 -32.49
C PRO A 105 3.89 4.43 -32.67
N LEU A 106 4.55 4.81 -31.57
CA LEU A 106 5.99 5.03 -31.56
C LEU A 106 6.71 3.68 -31.72
N PRO A 107 7.84 3.59 -32.46
CA PRO A 107 8.61 2.35 -32.55
C PRO A 107 9.10 1.84 -31.18
N ALA A 108 9.53 0.58 -31.13
CA ALA A 108 10.21 0.03 -29.96
C ALA A 108 11.72 0.35 -30.01
N GLY A 109 12.25 0.94 -28.95
CA GLY A 109 13.69 1.04 -28.71
C GLY A 109 14.24 -0.20 -28.02
N PRO A 110 15.55 -0.21 -27.70
CA PRO A 110 16.18 -1.29 -26.93
C PRO A 110 15.55 -1.45 -25.53
N ALA A 111 15.53 -2.68 -25.03
CA ALA A 111 15.08 -2.99 -23.66
C ALA A 111 15.84 -2.17 -22.60
N PHE A 112 15.13 -1.77 -21.55
CA PHE A 112 15.66 -1.08 -20.39
C PHE A 112 16.84 -1.86 -19.78
N LEU A 113 17.93 -1.17 -19.45
CA LEU A 113 19.21 -1.73 -18.95
C LEU A 113 19.89 -2.78 -19.87
N SER A 114 19.46 -2.92 -21.12
CA SER A 114 20.24 -3.63 -22.15
C SER A 114 21.55 -2.89 -22.47
N PRO A 115 22.57 -3.53 -23.09
CA PRO A 115 23.83 -2.86 -23.40
C PRO A 115 23.67 -1.64 -24.31
N GLN A 116 22.71 -1.67 -25.25
CA GLN A 116 22.41 -0.53 -26.12
C GLN A 116 21.79 0.63 -25.33
N TRP A 117 20.80 0.34 -24.48
CA TRP A 117 20.18 1.35 -23.61
C TRP A 117 21.21 1.98 -22.65
N MET A 118 22.05 1.14 -22.04
CA MET A 118 23.13 1.57 -21.14
C MET A 118 24.20 2.41 -21.84
N SER A 119 24.51 2.14 -23.11
CA SER A 119 25.40 2.98 -23.93
C SER A 119 24.89 4.41 -24.02
N SER A 120 23.62 4.60 -24.41
CA SER A 120 22.99 5.92 -24.51
C SER A 120 22.89 6.62 -23.14
N PHE A 121 22.49 5.90 -22.09
CA PHE A 121 22.43 6.44 -20.73
C PHE A 121 23.81 6.88 -20.20
N SER A 122 24.88 6.13 -20.48
CA SER A 122 26.25 6.50 -20.06
C SER A 122 26.76 7.80 -20.69
N LYS A 123 26.33 8.11 -21.92
CA LYS A 123 26.64 9.37 -22.61
C LYS A 123 25.90 10.54 -21.95
N VAL A 124 24.62 10.33 -21.63
CA VAL A 124 23.79 11.32 -20.92
C VAL A 124 24.33 11.60 -19.51
N VAL A 125 24.69 10.58 -18.72
CA VAL A 125 25.29 10.78 -17.38
C VAL A 125 26.62 11.54 -17.46
N ARG A 126 27.46 11.29 -18.48
CA ARG A 126 28.69 12.06 -18.69
C ARG A 126 28.39 13.53 -19.01
N LYS A 127 27.49 13.78 -19.96
CA LYS A 127 27.11 15.14 -20.38
C LYS A 127 26.40 15.93 -19.28
N ALA A 128 25.60 15.27 -18.45
CA ALA A 128 24.99 15.88 -17.27
C ALA A 128 26.07 16.40 -16.31
N GLY A 129 27.13 15.61 -16.08
CA GLY A 129 28.29 16.02 -15.28
C GLY A 129 29.05 17.21 -15.86
N GLU A 130 29.24 17.26 -17.18
CA GLU A 130 29.83 18.42 -17.88
C GLU A 130 28.99 19.70 -17.74
N LEU A 131 27.66 19.57 -17.60
CA LEU A 131 26.71 20.67 -17.49
C LEU A 131 26.34 21.05 -16.05
N GLY A 132 26.80 20.30 -15.04
CA GLY A 132 26.41 20.49 -13.64
C GLY A 132 24.96 20.08 -13.32
N ILE A 133 24.41 19.13 -14.09
CA ILE A 133 23.10 18.52 -13.87
C ILE A 133 23.27 17.19 -13.13
N GLU A 134 22.49 16.96 -12.08
CA GLU A 134 22.36 15.67 -11.41
C GLU A 134 21.34 14.76 -12.13
N VAL A 135 21.59 13.46 -12.10
CA VAL A 135 20.75 12.43 -12.72
C VAL A 135 20.16 11.53 -11.65
N GLY A 136 18.84 11.37 -11.68
CA GLY A 136 18.12 10.26 -11.08
C GLY A 136 17.66 9.26 -12.15
N LEU A 137 17.50 7.99 -11.77
CA LEU A 137 17.04 6.92 -12.68
C LEU A 137 15.95 6.07 -12.04
N ILE A 138 14.83 5.87 -12.75
CA ILE A 138 13.77 4.93 -12.33
C ILE A 138 14.31 3.48 -12.20
N THR A 139 13.88 2.73 -11.19
CA THR A 139 14.36 1.34 -10.99
C THR A 139 13.73 0.30 -11.92
N SER A 140 12.70 0.67 -12.69
CA SER A 140 11.96 -0.20 -13.58
C SER A 140 11.56 0.52 -14.86
N SER A 141 11.29 -0.22 -15.95
CA SER A 141 10.65 0.37 -17.13
C SER A 141 9.18 0.63 -16.80
N SER A 142 8.84 1.90 -16.61
CA SER A 142 7.63 2.34 -15.92
C SER A 142 7.53 1.76 -14.49
N TRP A 143 6.35 1.69 -13.90
CA TRP A 143 6.08 1.15 -12.55
C TRP A 143 5.28 -0.15 -12.60
N ASN A 144 5.14 -0.96 -11.55
CA ASN A 144 5.84 -0.95 -10.26
C ASN A 144 7.30 -1.44 -10.39
N ALA A 145 8.06 -1.46 -9.29
CA ALA A 145 9.40 -2.02 -9.31
C ALA A 145 9.40 -3.51 -9.74
N GLY A 146 10.23 -3.83 -10.74
CA GLY A 146 10.29 -5.14 -11.37
C GLY A 146 10.98 -5.12 -12.74
N GLY A 147 10.88 -6.21 -13.50
CA GLY A 147 11.56 -6.36 -14.78
C GLY A 147 11.53 -7.79 -15.33
N PRO A 148 11.98 -8.01 -16.59
CA PRO A 148 12.09 -9.35 -17.18
C PRO A 148 13.09 -10.27 -16.47
N TRP A 149 13.96 -9.71 -15.61
CA TRP A 149 14.91 -10.45 -14.78
C TRP A 149 14.31 -11.02 -13.48
N ILE A 150 13.11 -10.60 -13.08
CA ILE A 150 12.47 -11.05 -11.83
C ILE A 150 11.95 -12.50 -12.00
N PRO A 151 12.47 -13.49 -11.27
CA PRO A 151 12.00 -14.87 -11.34
C PRO A 151 10.70 -15.06 -10.52
N PRO A 152 9.90 -16.11 -10.77
CA PRO A 152 8.64 -16.37 -10.06
C PRO A 152 8.78 -16.39 -8.53
N GLU A 153 9.89 -16.90 -8.01
CA GLU A 153 10.21 -17.02 -6.58
C GLU A 153 10.37 -15.66 -5.88
N LEU A 154 10.63 -14.59 -6.65
CA LEU A 154 10.81 -13.22 -6.16
C LEU A 154 9.77 -12.24 -6.74
N ALA A 155 8.74 -12.75 -7.41
CA ALA A 155 7.66 -11.97 -8.02
C ALA A 155 6.45 -11.85 -7.09
N ALA A 156 5.74 -10.71 -7.15
CA ALA A 156 4.63 -10.35 -6.26
C ALA A 156 3.63 -11.49 -6.02
N MET A 157 3.45 -11.87 -4.76
CA MET A 157 2.64 -13.01 -4.34
C MET A 157 1.37 -12.58 -3.61
N GLY A 158 0.42 -13.51 -3.52
CA GLY A 158 -0.83 -13.32 -2.77
C GLY A 158 -1.24 -14.57 -1.99
N LEU A 159 -2.10 -14.37 -1.00
CA LEU A 159 -2.75 -15.44 -0.26
C LEU A 159 -4.03 -15.86 -0.98
N TYR A 160 -4.14 -17.14 -1.29
CA TYR A 160 -5.30 -17.74 -1.94
C TYR A 160 -5.80 -18.93 -1.11
N ARG A 161 -7.06 -19.30 -1.28
CA ARG A 161 -7.60 -20.53 -0.66
C ARG A 161 -8.45 -21.37 -1.59
N SER A 162 -8.63 -22.63 -1.19
CA SER A 162 -9.75 -23.49 -1.58
C SER A 162 -10.48 -23.95 -0.32
N SER A 163 -11.68 -24.51 -0.46
CA SER A 163 -12.37 -25.14 0.67
C SER A 163 -13.28 -26.29 0.25
N VAL A 164 -13.33 -27.34 1.07
CA VAL A 164 -14.28 -28.46 0.96
C VAL A 164 -15.07 -28.60 2.26
N ILE A 165 -16.21 -29.30 2.20
CA ILE A 165 -17.07 -29.54 3.38
C ILE A 165 -17.17 -31.04 3.61
N TRP A 166 -16.76 -31.49 4.80
CA TRP A 166 -16.88 -32.87 5.24
C TRP A 166 -17.84 -32.97 6.42
N GLU A 167 -18.53 -34.10 6.52
CA GLU A 167 -19.38 -34.44 7.66
C GLU A 167 -18.79 -35.65 8.38
N GLY A 168 -18.77 -35.58 9.71
CA GLY A 168 -18.35 -36.65 10.61
C GLY A 168 -19.44 -37.03 11.63
N PRO A 169 -19.22 -38.12 12.40
CA PRO A 169 -17.94 -38.80 12.57
C PRO A 169 -17.59 -39.72 11.41
N GLY A 170 -16.30 -39.83 11.08
CA GLY A 170 -15.82 -40.85 10.14
C GLY A 170 -14.38 -40.64 9.66
N HIS A 171 -13.71 -41.75 9.34
CA HIS A 171 -12.40 -41.72 8.68
C HIS A 171 -12.56 -41.30 7.22
N ARG A 172 -11.84 -40.27 6.78
CA ARG A 172 -11.84 -39.81 5.38
C ARG A 172 -10.42 -39.68 4.84
N THR A 173 -10.24 -40.09 3.59
CA THR A 173 -9.03 -39.85 2.79
C THR A 173 -9.44 -39.30 1.44
N GLU A 174 -9.10 -38.04 1.17
CA GLU A 174 -9.44 -37.36 -0.09
C GLU A 174 -8.41 -36.26 -0.39
N LYS A 175 -8.22 -35.96 -1.68
CA LYS A 175 -7.32 -34.91 -2.16
C LYS A 175 -7.97 -33.54 -2.05
N ILE A 176 -7.46 -32.71 -1.14
CA ILE A 176 -7.93 -31.34 -0.97
C ILE A 176 -7.50 -30.53 -2.21
N PRO A 177 -8.41 -29.82 -2.91
CA PRO A 177 -8.06 -29.06 -4.10
C PRO A 177 -7.06 -27.94 -3.79
N LEU A 178 -6.18 -27.62 -4.74
CA LEU A 178 -5.33 -26.42 -4.62
C LEU A 178 -6.17 -25.13 -4.72
N PRO A 179 -5.76 -24.02 -4.07
CA PRO A 179 -6.30 -22.71 -4.34
C PRO A 179 -6.24 -22.32 -5.82
N GLN A 180 -7.28 -21.64 -6.32
CA GLN A 180 -7.25 -21.08 -7.67
C GLN A 180 -6.39 -19.82 -7.70
N LEU A 181 -5.15 -19.93 -8.20
CA LEU A 181 -4.32 -18.75 -8.49
C LEU A 181 -4.86 -17.98 -9.71
N PRO A 182 -4.57 -16.67 -9.83
CA PRO A 182 -4.98 -15.85 -10.97
C PRO A 182 -4.58 -16.44 -12.34
N ALA A 183 -5.31 -16.04 -13.39
CA ALA A 183 -5.00 -16.45 -14.76
C ALA A 183 -3.65 -15.90 -15.26
N ALA A 184 -3.19 -14.77 -14.72
CA ALA A 184 -1.90 -14.15 -15.04
C ALA A 184 -0.70 -14.81 -14.35
N ALA A 185 -0.94 -15.65 -13.32
CA ALA A 185 0.12 -16.31 -12.55
C ALA A 185 1.00 -17.18 -13.48
N PRO A 186 2.34 -17.11 -13.39
CA PRO A 186 3.23 -17.90 -14.23
C PRO A 186 3.00 -19.40 -14.03
N ARG A 187 2.96 -20.16 -15.13
CA ARG A 187 2.69 -21.60 -15.14
C ARG A 187 3.66 -22.36 -16.04
N ASP A 188 3.82 -23.64 -15.78
CA ASP A 188 4.54 -24.58 -16.64
C ASP A 188 3.69 -25.03 -17.86
N SER A 189 4.24 -25.93 -18.67
CA SER A 189 3.55 -26.53 -19.83
C SER A 189 2.25 -27.26 -19.48
N ASP A 190 2.12 -27.69 -18.22
CA ASP A 190 1.04 -28.52 -17.72
C ASP A 190 -0.01 -27.67 -16.97
N GLY A 191 0.15 -26.34 -16.96
CA GLY A 191 -0.73 -25.38 -16.30
C GLY A 191 -0.54 -25.26 -14.78
N ARG A 192 0.47 -25.94 -14.22
CA ARG A 192 0.83 -25.89 -12.79
C ARG A 192 1.54 -24.56 -12.51
N PRO A 193 1.36 -23.93 -11.34
CA PRO A 193 2.03 -22.67 -11.03
C PRO A 193 3.55 -22.86 -10.88
N LEU A 194 4.34 -21.91 -11.38
CA LEU A 194 5.80 -21.96 -11.25
C LEU A 194 6.26 -21.76 -9.79
N PHE A 195 5.57 -20.89 -9.04
CA PHE A 195 5.73 -20.80 -7.59
C PHE A 195 4.38 -21.04 -6.88
N TYR A 196 4.41 -21.94 -5.89
CA TYR A 196 3.34 -22.15 -4.93
C TYR A 196 3.88 -22.75 -3.62
N GLN A 197 3.32 -22.32 -2.48
CA GLN A 197 3.69 -22.78 -1.14
C GLN A 197 2.45 -22.95 -0.27
N GLU A 198 2.35 -24.04 0.50
CA GLU A 198 1.33 -24.19 1.55
C GLU A 198 1.54 -23.17 2.68
N VAL A 199 0.45 -22.52 3.11
CA VAL A 199 0.45 -21.61 4.25
C VAL A 199 -0.20 -22.27 5.47
N ALA A 200 -1.39 -22.87 5.28
CA ALA A 200 -2.07 -23.67 6.31
C ALA A 200 -3.18 -24.53 5.70
N LEU A 201 -3.43 -25.71 6.28
CA LEU A 201 -4.67 -26.46 6.10
C LEU A 201 -5.45 -26.45 7.41
N LEU A 202 -6.61 -25.80 7.44
CA LEU A 202 -7.39 -25.60 8.67
C LEU A 202 -8.76 -26.28 8.55
N ALA A 203 -9.17 -27.03 9.56
CA ALA A 203 -10.55 -27.50 9.70
C ALA A 203 -11.32 -26.62 10.70
N LEU A 204 -12.44 -26.06 10.24
CA LEU A 204 -13.30 -25.15 10.98
C LEU A 204 -14.65 -25.83 11.26
N PRO A 205 -15.14 -25.85 12.52
CA PRO A 205 -16.44 -26.44 12.82
C PRO A 205 -17.56 -25.50 12.38
N GLU A 206 -18.45 -25.95 11.49
CA GLU A 206 -19.59 -25.15 10.99
C GLU A 206 -20.77 -25.18 11.99
N LYS A 207 -20.48 -24.84 13.26
CA LYS A 207 -21.46 -24.69 14.36
C LYS A 207 -22.41 -23.52 14.13
N GLN A 208 -21.85 -22.37 13.75
CA GLN A 208 -22.57 -21.12 13.57
C GLN A 208 -22.07 -20.40 12.31
N VAL A 209 -22.98 -20.13 11.38
CA VAL A 209 -22.73 -19.30 10.21
C VAL A 209 -23.16 -17.86 10.49
N ARG A 210 -22.44 -16.87 9.96
CA ARG A 210 -22.91 -15.49 9.92
C ARG A 210 -23.86 -15.34 8.73
N THR A 211 -25.12 -15.05 9.00
CA THR A 211 -26.14 -14.82 7.98
C THR A 211 -26.14 -13.39 7.45
N THR A 212 -25.66 -12.41 8.21
CA THR A 212 -25.56 -11.01 7.78
C THR A 212 -24.22 -10.70 7.11
N GLU A 213 -24.22 -9.72 6.22
CA GLU A 213 -22.99 -9.09 5.71
C GLU A 213 -22.99 -7.61 6.09
N HIS A 214 -21.84 -7.02 6.37
CA HIS A 214 -21.77 -5.60 6.71
C HIS A 214 -20.53 -4.91 6.15
N PHE A 215 -20.61 -3.58 6.04
CA PHE A 215 -19.61 -2.70 5.44
C PHE A 215 -19.48 -1.46 6.29
N ILE A 216 -18.25 -1.09 6.67
CA ILE A 216 -17.96 0.06 7.52
C ILE A 216 -17.18 1.08 6.69
N PHE A 217 -17.78 2.26 6.50
CA PHE A 217 -17.28 3.35 5.70
C PHE A 217 -16.88 4.54 6.58
N GLN A 218 -15.69 5.08 6.40
CA GLN A 218 -15.35 6.44 6.86
C GLN A 218 -15.71 7.43 5.75
N LEU A 219 -16.64 8.35 6.01
CA LEU A 219 -17.21 9.23 4.99
C LEU A 219 -16.19 10.25 4.44
N SER A 220 -16.47 10.79 3.25
CA SER A 220 -15.57 11.67 2.50
C SER A 220 -15.05 12.90 3.28
N GLY A 221 -13.90 13.43 2.87
CA GLY A 221 -13.25 14.57 3.53
C GLY A 221 -12.77 14.25 4.95
N THR A 222 -12.62 15.28 5.79
CA THR A 222 -12.24 15.17 7.23
C THR A 222 -13.43 15.27 8.18
N ASP A 223 -14.53 15.86 7.73
CA ASP A 223 -15.53 16.45 8.62
C ASP A 223 -16.67 15.48 8.97
N VAL A 224 -17.47 15.86 9.97
CA VAL A 224 -18.76 15.22 10.30
C VAL A 224 -19.83 15.78 9.35
N HIS A 225 -20.42 14.91 8.53
CA HIS A 225 -21.54 15.26 7.65
C HIS A 225 -22.87 15.25 8.40
N THR A 226 -23.88 15.93 7.88
CA THR A 226 -25.29 15.71 8.28
C THR A 226 -26.03 15.09 7.10
N VAL A 227 -26.44 13.84 7.25
CA VAL A 227 -27.03 12.98 6.22
C VAL A 227 -28.51 12.70 6.51
N ASP A 228 -29.33 12.67 5.46
CA ASP A 228 -30.80 12.46 5.56
C ASP A 228 -31.37 11.52 4.48
N ARG A 229 -30.49 10.93 3.65
CA ARG A 229 -30.85 10.00 2.58
C ARG A 229 -29.76 8.92 2.38
N VAL A 230 -30.20 7.70 2.09
CA VAL A 230 -29.38 6.60 1.55
C VAL A 230 -29.99 6.14 0.22
N VAL A 231 -29.17 5.68 -0.72
CA VAL A 231 -29.61 4.98 -1.94
C VAL A 231 -28.85 3.67 -2.03
N LEU A 232 -29.55 2.60 -2.40
CA LEU A 232 -28.98 1.28 -2.63
C LEU A 232 -29.36 0.82 -4.03
N TYR A 233 -28.40 0.27 -4.77
CA TYR A 233 -28.61 -0.22 -6.13
C TYR A 233 -28.65 -1.75 -6.14
N GLN A 234 -29.78 -2.32 -6.56
CA GLN A 234 -29.89 -3.76 -6.78
C GLN A 234 -29.06 -4.20 -7.99
N ALA A 235 -28.49 -5.40 -7.89
CA ALA A 235 -27.77 -6.07 -8.96
C ALA A 235 -28.65 -6.25 -10.22
N SER A 236 -28.08 -5.96 -11.40
CA SER A 236 -28.68 -6.32 -12.70
C SER A 236 -28.01 -7.58 -13.27
N GLU A 237 -28.76 -8.40 -14.03
CA GLU A 237 -28.18 -9.57 -14.71
C GLU A 237 -27.05 -9.20 -15.68
N ALA A 238 -27.14 -8.04 -16.34
CA ALA A 238 -26.13 -7.55 -17.27
C ALA A 238 -24.80 -7.17 -16.58
N SER A 239 -24.82 -6.99 -15.26
CA SER A 239 -23.66 -6.64 -14.42
C SER A 239 -23.02 -7.85 -13.74
N LEU A 240 -23.59 -9.06 -13.88
CA LEU A 240 -23.14 -10.28 -13.21
C LEU A 240 -22.17 -11.13 -14.05
N PRO A 241 -21.38 -12.02 -13.43
CA PRO A 241 -20.64 -13.06 -14.14
C PRO A 241 -21.57 -13.91 -15.01
N LYS A 242 -21.15 -14.23 -16.23
CA LYS A 242 -21.98 -14.94 -17.22
C LYS A 242 -22.47 -16.29 -16.69
N GLY A 243 -23.78 -16.41 -16.45
CA GLY A 243 -24.43 -17.62 -15.93
C GLY A 243 -24.67 -17.63 -14.41
N ALA A 244 -24.26 -16.59 -13.69
CA ALA A 244 -24.61 -16.42 -12.28
C ALA A 244 -26.06 -15.89 -12.12
N THR A 245 -26.81 -16.44 -11.16
CA THR A 245 -28.12 -15.93 -10.78
C THR A 245 -27.99 -14.72 -9.83
N PRO A 246 -28.81 -13.67 -9.97
CA PRO A 246 -28.91 -12.59 -8.99
C PRO A 246 -29.37 -13.09 -7.61
N ARG A 247 -28.77 -12.54 -6.55
CA ARG A 247 -29.18 -12.70 -5.15
C ARG A 247 -29.54 -11.33 -4.55
N PRO A 248 -30.64 -10.70 -4.99
CA PRO A 248 -30.99 -9.34 -4.57
C PRO A 248 -31.23 -9.28 -3.06
N VAL A 249 -30.63 -8.27 -2.42
CA VAL A 249 -30.83 -7.95 -1.00
C VAL A 249 -32.30 -7.61 -0.77
N LYS A 250 -32.88 -8.06 0.34
CA LYS A 250 -34.25 -7.69 0.72
C LYS A 250 -34.20 -6.67 1.86
N ASP A 251 -33.89 -7.11 3.08
CA ASP A 251 -33.88 -6.23 4.26
C ASP A 251 -32.46 -5.75 4.57
N PHE A 252 -32.31 -4.47 4.90
CA PHE A 252 -31.03 -3.87 5.29
C PHE A 252 -31.17 -2.98 6.54
N ALA A 253 -30.05 -2.71 7.20
CA ALA A 253 -29.92 -1.69 8.24
C ALA A 253 -28.82 -0.68 7.90
N LEU A 254 -29.05 0.58 8.25
CA LEU A 254 -28.05 1.64 8.23
C LEU A 254 -27.83 2.15 9.64
N TRP A 255 -26.58 2.09 10.08
CA TRP A 255 -26.11 2.65 11.34
C TRP A 255 -25.12 3.78 11.07
N LEU A 256 -25.16 4.84 11.89
CA LEU A 256 -24.26 5.99 11.77
C LEU A 256 -23.50 6.23 13.07
N SER A 257 -22.30 6.80 12.97
CA SER A 257 -21.43 7.17 14.09
C SER A 257 -20.79 8.53 13.82
N GLU A 258 -20.80 9.43 14.81
CA GLU A 258 -20.12 10.73 14.75
C GLU A 258 -18.61 10.64 15.07
N THR A 259 -18.17 9.59 15.78
CA THR A 259 -16.91 9.62 16.53
C THR A 259 -15.85 8.61 16.08
N SER A 260 -16.21 7.36 15.87
CA SER A 260 -15.28 6.28 15.47
C SER A 260 -15.99 5.15 14.71
N ASP A 261 -15.19 4.25 14.13
CA ASP A 261 -15.63 2.99 13.52
C ASP A 261 -15.75 1.83 14.53
N GLU A 262 -15.71 2.12 15.84
CA GLU A 262 -15.91 1.11 16.89
C GLU A 262 -17.38 0.68 16.96
N PRO A 263 -17.68 -0.62 17.17
CA PRO A 263 -19.06 -1.14 17.19
C PRO A 263 -19.99 -0.39 18.15
N GLU A 264 -19.48 0.00 19.32
CA GLU A 264 -20.23 0.67 20.39
C GLU A 264 -20.53 2.14 20.09
N ALA A 265 -19.92 2.73 19.06
CA ALA A 265 -20.19 4.10 18.60
C ALA A 265 -21.40 4.17 17.64
N PHE A 266 -21.68 3.11 16.89
CA PHE A 266 -22.75 3.07 15.90
C PHE A 266 -24.16 3.08 16.51
N ARG A 267 -25.07 3.86 15.93
CA ARG A 267 -26.49 3.92 16.30
C ARG A 267 -27.34 3.60 15.08
N LEU A 268 -28.38 2.79 15.26
CA LEU A 268 -29.30 2.43 14.18
C LEU A 268 -30.14 3.65 13.77
N VAL A 269 -30.17 3.97 12.48
CA VAL A 269 -30.88 5.14 11.94
C VAL A 269 -31.99 4.73 10.98
N LEU A 270 -31.82 3.63 10.25
CA LEU A 270 -32.83 3.07 9.36
C LEU A 270 -32.78 1.54 9.35
N ARG A 271 -33.95 0.90 9.33
CA ARG A 271 -34.16 -0.42 8.72
C ARG A 271 -35.20 -0.26 7.62
N ALA A 272 -34.94 -0.86 6.47
CA ALA A 272 -35.85 -0.81 5.33
C ALA A 272 -35.70 -2.05 4.44
N THR A 273 -36.66 -2.21 3.53
CA THR A 273 -36.77 -3.35 2.62
C THR A 273 -36.71 -2.83 1.19
N LEU A 274 -35.83 -3.42 0.38
CA LEU A 274 -35.72 -3.23 -1.06
C LEU A 274 -36.81 -4.03 -1.79
N THR A 275 -37.18 -3.61 -3.00
CA THR A 275 -37.78 -4.50 -4.00
C THR A 275 -36.65 -5.25 -4.74
N PRO A 276 -36.93 -6.39 -5.39
CA PRO A 276 -35.90 -7.12 -6.15
C PRO A 276 -35.52 -6.44 -7.48
N GLU A 277 -36.17 -5.31 -7.83
CA GLU A 277 -35.99 -4.62 -9.11
C GLU A 277 -34.58 -3.99 -9.22
N PRO A 278 -33.82 -4.26 -10.30
CA PRO A 278 -32.49 -3.69 -10.53
C PRO A 278 -32.44 -2.16 -10.52
N GLY A 279 -31.32 -1.61 -10.05
CA GLY A 279 -31.10 -0.16 -10.01
C GLY A 279 -31.42 0.52 -8.68
N PRO A 280 -31.44 1.87 -8.63
CA PRO A 280 -31.43 2.65 -7.40
C PRO A 280 -32.78 2.68 -6.67
N GLN A 281 -32.73 2.52 -5.35
CA GLN A 281 -33.86 2.68 -4.44
C GLN A 281 -33.51 3.66 -3.32
N GLU A 282 -34.23 4.79 -3.25
CA GLU A 282 -33.99 5.89 -2.30
C GLU A 282 -34.77 5.69 -1.00
N PHE A 283 -34.08 5.81 0.14
CA PHE A 283 -34.70 5.84 1.46
C PHE A 283 -34.26 7.09 2.24
N ARG A 284 -35.21 7.71 2.95
CA ARG A 284 -34.99 8.93 3.75
C ARG A 284 -35.18 8.67 5.23
N PHE A 285 -34.40 9.39 6.04
CA PHE A 285 -34.39 9.26 7.50
C PHE A 285 -34.14 10.63 8.15
N PRO A 286 -34.40 10.81 9.47
CA PRO A 286 -34.20 12.08 10.14
C PRO A 286 -32.75 12.58 10.00
N PRO A 287 -32.49 13.87 9.71
CA PRO A 287 -31.14 14.39 9.51
C PRO A 287 -30.21 14.08 10.69
N THR A 288 -29.27 13.17 10.45
CA THR A 288 -28.39 12.58 11.45
C THR A 288 -26.95 12.91 11.12
N LYS A 289 -26.12 13.17 12.12
CA LYS A 289 -24.70 13.42 11.91
C LYS A 289 -23.93 12.10 11.75
N ALA A 290 -22.93 12.11 10.87
CA ALA A 290 -22.07 10.96 10.63
C ALA A 290 -20.66 11.36 10.20
N ARG A 291 -19.65 10.73 10.81
CA ARG A 291 -18.29 10.60 10.28
C ARG A 291 -18.07 9.20 9.70
N PHE A 292 -18.75 8.20 10.24
CA PHE A 292 -18.71 6.82 9.79
C PHE A 292 -20.14 6.29 9.57
N ALA A 293 -20.29 5.36 8.64
CA ALA A 293 -21.54 4.65 8.36
C ALA A 293 -21.28 3.15 8.32
N MET A 294 -22.21 2.35 8.86
CA MET A 294 -22.22 0.90 8.73
C MET A 294 -23.51 0.46 8.02
N LEU A 295 -23.35 -0.16 6.85
CA LEU A 295 -24.43 -0.83 6.14
C LEU A 295 -24.42 -2.30 6.55
N GLU A 296 -25.57 -2.83 6.98
CA GLU A 296 -25.78 -4.27 7.16
C GLU A 296 -26.82 -4.79 6.15
N LEU A 297 -26.51 -5.89 5.48
CA LEU A 297 -27.42 -6.66 4.66
C LEU A 297 -27.93 -7.83 5.51
N LEU A 298 -29.25 -7.90 5.71
CA LEU A 298 -29.88 -8.76 6.71
C LEU A 298 -30.55 -10.01 6.11
N THR A 299 -31.15 -9.86 4.94
CA THR A 299 -31.90 -10.91 4.24
C THR A 299 -31.78 -10.74 2.72
N GLY A 300 -32.07 -11.79 1.97
CA GLY A 300 -32.26 -11.75 0.51
C GLY A 300 -33.71 -12.06 0.15
N HIS A 301 -34.12 -11.80 -1.09
CA HIS A 301 -35.48 -12.15 -1.54
C HIS A 301 -35.73 -13.66 -1.68
N ASN A 302 -34.67 -14.46 -1.79
CA ASN A 302 -34.75 -15.92 -1.87
C ASN A 302 -34.03 -16.57 -0.68
N GLU A 303 -34.80 -17.00 0.33
CA GLU A 303 -34.29 -17.64 1.55
C GLU A 303 -33.60 -19.00 1.30
N SER A 304 -33.77 -19.58 0.11
CA SER A 304 -33.07 -20.82 -0.32
C SER A 304 -31.71 -20.60 -0.97
N GLN A 305 -31.34 -19.35 -1.30
CA GLN A 305 -30.03 -19.01 -1.88
C GLN A 305 -29.16 -18.29 -0.84
N PRO A 306 -27.98 -18.84 -0.48
CA PRO A 306 -27.09 -18.18 0.47
C PRO A 306 -26.37 -16.99 -0.16
N GLY A 307 -26.25 -15.92 0.63
CA GLY A 307 -25.46 -14.73 0.29
C GLY A 307 -26.19 -13.71 -0.60
N TYR A 308 -25.47 -12.62 -0.91
CA TYR A 308 -26.07 -11.38 -1.41
C TYR A 308 -25.26 -10.77 -2.56
N ASP A 309 -25.96 -10.03 -3.42
CA ASP A 309 -25.39 -9.23 -4.50
C ASP A 309 -25.91 -7.79 -4.36
N LEU A 310 -25.01 -6.80 -4.39
CA LEU A 310 -25.36 -5.37 -4.36
C LEU A 310 -24.49 -4.61 -5.35
N ALA A 311 -25.08 -3.69 -6.10
CA ALA A 311 -24.35 -2.93 -7.12
C ALA A 311 -23.65 -1.68 -6.54
N GLU A 312 -24.34 -0.85 -5.76
CA GLU A 312 -23.75 0.34 -5.10
C GLU A 312 -24.54 0.78 -3.85
N PHE A 313 -23.84 1.44 -2.92
CA PHE A 313 -24.32 2.13 -1.74
C PHE A 313 -23.94 3.61 -1.80
N GLU A 314 -24.94 4.48 -1.72
CA GLU A 314 -24.78 5.94 -1.64
C GLU A 314 -25.35 6.48 -0.33
N LEU A 315 -24.69 7.49 0.24
CA LEU A 315 -25.17 8.20 1.43
C LEU A 315 -25.10 9.70 1.17
N TYR A 316 -26.19 10.43 1.38
CA TYR A 316 -26.30 11.82 0.95
C TYR A 316 -26.42 12.80 2.12
N ASN A 317 -25.68 13.90 2.03
CA ASN A 317 -25.82 15.03 2.93
C ASN A 317 -26.95 15.98 2.50
N ARG A 318 -27.37 16.88 3.40
CA ARG A 318 -28.48 17.83 3.18
C ARG A 318 -28.28 18.81 1.99
N LYS A 319 -27.08 18.87 1.40
CA LYS A 319 -26.78 19.66 0.20
C LYS A 319 -26.93 18.85 -1.10
N GLY A 320 -27.39 17.60 -1.01
CA GLY A 320 -27.51 16.68 -2.15
C GLY A 320 -26.18 16.04 -2.58
N GLN A 321 -25.11 16.19 -1.79
CA GLN A 321 -23.80 15.61 -2.12
C GLN A 321 -23.72 14.17 -1.59
N ASN A 322 -23.26 13.22 -2.42
CA ASN A 322 -22.94 11.87 -1.97
C ASN A 322 -21.62 11.91 -1.17
N VAL A 323 -21.65 11.37 0.05
CA VAL A 323 -20.53 11.34 1.01
C VAL A 323 -19.99 9.92 1.25
N ALA A 324 -20.61 8.90 0.65
CA ALA A 324 -20.04 7.57 0.46
C ALA A 324 -19.24 7.49 -0.86
N SER A 325 -19.79 8.04 -1.95
CA SER A 325 -19.24 8.01 -3.31
C SER A 325 -19.05 9.46 -3.80
N ALA A 326 -17.90 10.07 -3.49
CA ALA A 326 -17.64 11.50 -3.75
C ALA A 326 -16.61 11.72 -4.87
N LEU A 327 -17.09 12.11 -6.05
CA LEU A 327 -16.30 12.60 -7.18
C LEU A 327 -16.11 14.12 -7.09
N LYS A 328 -14.90 14.62 -7.35
CA LYS A 328 -14.66 16.06 -7.54
C LYS A 328 -14.83 16.45 -9.02
N PRO A 329 -15.13 17.73 -9.33
CA PRO A 329 -15.20 18.23 -10.71
C PRO A 329 -13.91 18.11 -11.52
N ASP A 330 -12.76 17.86 -10.88
CA ASP A 330 -11.46 17.61 -11.51
C ASP A 330 -11.25 16.12 -11.92
N GLY A 331 -12.24 15.25 -11.69
CA GLY A 331 -12.17 13.82 -11.97
C GLY A 331 -11.48 12.99 -10.87
N THR A 332 -10.89 13.62 -9.85
CA THR A 332 -10.35 12.89 -8.68
C THR A 332 -11.49 12.39 -7.78
N ARG A 333 -11.30 11.21 -7.19
CA ARG A 333 -12.26 10.66 -6.22
C ARG A 333 -11.75 10.89 -4.81
N THR A 334 -12.63 11.39 -3.96
CA THR A 334 -12.42 11.45 -2.50
C THR A 334 -13.61 10.80 -1.81
N GLY A 335 -14.01 9.62 -2.29
CA GLY A 335 -15.06 8.80 -1.70
C GLY A 335 -14.71 8.36 -0.28
N ALA A 336 -15.67 7.71 0.37
CA ALA A 336 -15.45 7.11 1.68
C ALA A 336 -14.33 6.07 1.64
N ALA A 337 -13.58 5.91 2.72
CA ALA A 337 -12.69 4.76 2.89
C ALA A 337 -13.51 3.59 3.42
N LEU A 338 -13.60 2.50 2.67
CA LEU A 338 -14.14 1.24 3.16
C LEU A 338 -13.13 0.61 4.14
N LEU A 339 -13.37 0.76 5.44
CA LEU A 339 -12.47 0.34 6.52
C LEU A 339 -12.56 -1.17 6.80
N TRP A 340 -13.75 -1.72 6.63
CA TRP A 340 -14.04 -3.15 6.83
C TRP A 340 -15.26 -3.59 6.02
N TRP A 341 -15.27 -4.85 5.60
CA TRP A 341 -16.38 -5.48 4.89
C TRP A 341 -16.48 -6.98 5.20
N GLY A 342 -17.66 -7.55 4.94
CA GLY A 342 -17.99 -8.95 5.14
C GLY A 342 -17.33 -9.92 4.15
N SER A 343 -18.01 -11.02 3.84
CA SER A 343 -17.44 -12.00 2.90
C SER A 343 -17.36 -11.45 1.48
N GLN A 344 -16.47 -12.05 0.69
CA GLN A 344 -16.26 -11.69 -0.71
C GLN A 344 -15.93 -12.94 -1.53
N SER A 345 -16.45 -13.01 -2.76
CA SER A 345 -16.04 -14.03 -3.73
C SER A 345 -14.72 -13.69 -4.43
N ALA A 346 -14.32 -12.41 -4.43
CA ALA A 346 -13.12 -11.90 -5.07
C ALA A 346 -12.42 -10.87 -4.17
N LEU A 347 -11.09 -10.88 -4.16
CA LEU A 347 -10.25 -10.01 -3.32
C LEU A 347 -10.14 -8.58 -3.91
N ASP A 348 -10.12 -8.48 -5.23
CA ASP A 348 -10.10 -7.26 -6.01
C ASP A 348 -10.86 -7.45 -7.35
N GLY A 349 -11.07 -6.38 -8.10
CA GLY A 349 -11.80 -6.42 -9.38
C GLY A 349 -13.32 -6.66 -9.24
N PRO A 350 -14.01 -7.09 -10.33
CA PRO A 350 -15.45 -7.32 -10.31
C PRO A 350 -15.86 -8.38 -9.28
N GLY A 351 -16.91 -8.12 -8.50
CA GLY A 351 -17.35 -8.98 -7.39
C GLY A 351 -16.74 -8.59 -6.04
N SER A 352 -15.61 -7.86 -6.01
CA SER A 352 -14.97 -7.45 -4.76
C SER A 352 -15.71 -6.31 -4.05
N ALA A 353 -15.38 -6.07 -2.79
CA ALA A 353 -15.99 -4.99 -2.01
C ALA A 353 -15.69 -3.58 -2.56
N SER A 354 -14.65 -3.41 -3.38
CA SER A 354 -14.38 -2.15 -4.10
C SER A 354 -15.42 -1.77 -5.16
N CYS A 355 -16.37 -2.66 -5.47
CA CYS A 355 -17.52 -2.35 -6.31
C CYS A 355 -18.67 -1.66 -5.54
N ILE A 356 -18.73 -1.77 -4.20
CA ILE A 356 -19.93 -1.35 -3.45
C ILE A 356 -20.12 0.18 -3.36
N HIS A 357 -19.09 0.96 -3.66
CA HIS A 357 -19.20 2.39 -3.93
C HIS A 357 -18.08 2.76 -4.90
N ASP A 358 -18.44 3.35 -6.01
CA ASP A 358 -17.61 3.30 -7.22
C ASP A 358 -17.04 4.67 -7.61
N GLY A 359 -17.66 5.74 -7.12
CA GLY A 359 -17.28 7.13 -7.33
C GLY A 359 -17.68 7.74 -8.68
N ILE A 360 -18.68 7.20 -9.39
CA ILE A 360 -19.20 7.74 -10.65
C ILE A 360 -20.72 7.96 -10.59
N THR A 361 -21.19 9.10 -11.10
CA THR A 361 -22.61 9.51 -11.09
C THR A 361 -23.47 8.91 -12.22
N GLU A 362 -22.86 8.09 -13.08
CA GLU A 362 -23.51 7.35 -14.17
C GLU A 362 -24.10 6.02 -13.69
N GLY A 363 -23.83 5.64 -12.44
CA GLY A 363 -24.26 4.39 -11.81
C GLY A 363 -23.15 3.33 -11.74
N PRO A 364 -23.44 2.18 -11.11
CA PRO A 364 -22.44 1.18 -10.74
C PRO A 364 -21.76 0.53 -11.95
N ARG A 365 -20.43 0.67 -12.05
CA ARG A 365 -19.60 -0.09 -13.01
C ARG A 365 -19.34 -1.55 -12.60
N GLY A 366 -19.94 -2.03 -11.52
CA GLY A 366 -19.72 -3.38 -11.00
C GLY A 366 -20.78 -3.80 -9.98
N ILE A 367 -20.55 -4.97 -9.38
CA ILE A 367 -21.35 -5.54 -8.30
C ILE A 367 -20.37 -6.06 -7.25
N TRP A 368 -20.64 -5.84 -5.96
CA TRP A 368 -20.08 -6.66 -4.90
C TRP A 368 -20.89 -7.96 -4.77
N ARG A 369 -20.20 -9.09 -4.64
CA ARG A 369 -20.80 -10.41 -4.47
C ARG A 369 -20.25 -11.06 -3.20
N SER A 370 -21.14 -11.42 -2.27
CA SER A 370 -20.75 -12.21 -1.10
C SER A 370 -20.18 -13.56 -1.53
N ALA A 371 -19.36 -14.19 -0.68
CA ALA A 371 -18.85 -15.53 -0.90
C ALA A 371 -20.00 -16.56 -1.09
N GLU A 372 -19.65 -17.70 -1.71
CA GLU A 372 -20.58 -18.83 -1.91
C GLU A 372 -20.90 -19.55 -0.59
N LEU A 373 -19.91 -19.63 0.31
CA LEU A 373 -20.07 -20.14 1.67
C LEU A 373 -20.07 -18.96 2.65
N PRO A 374 -21.12 -18.79 3.48
CA PRO A 374 -21.16 -17.72 4.47
C PRO A 374 -20.04 -17.87 5.50
N PRO A 375 -19.46 -16.79 6.06
CA PRO A 375 -18.43 -16.89 7.09
C PRO A 375 -18.92 -17.60 8.35
N LEU A 376 -17.98 -18.10 9.14
CA LEU A 376 -18.29 -18.73 10.43
C LEU A 376 -18.18 -17.73 11.58
N ILE A 377 -18.88 -18.04 12.67
CA ILE A 377 -18.65 -17.45 13.99
C ILE A 377 -18.08 -18.59 14.84
N LEU A 378 -16.86 -18.40 15.32
CA LEU A 378 -16.11 -19.38 16.10
C LEU A 378 -15.93 -18.85 17.54
N GLU A 379 -16.09 -19.71 18.54
CA GLU A 379 -15.94 -19.41 19.97
C GLU A 379 -14.52 -18.95 20.34
N GLY A 380 -13.53 -19.27 19.50
CA GLY A 380 -12.17 -18.76 19.60
C GLY A 380 -11.19 -19.48 18.67
N PRO A 381 -9.89 -19.09 18.69
CA PRO A 381 -8.86 -19.76 17.89
C PRO A 381 -8.65 -21.23 18.27
N HIS A 382 -9.11 -21.65 19.45
CA HIS A 382 -9.04 -23.05 19.93
C HIS A 382 -9.98 -24.01 19.19
N GLU A 383 -10.96 -23.49 18.43
CA GLU A 383 -11.83 -24.30 17.57
C GLU A 383 -11.19 -24.62 16.21
N VAL A 384 -10.14 -23.88 15.84
CA VAL A 384 -9.50 -24.00 14.52
C VAL A 384 -8.43 -25.08 14.60
N LEU A 385 -8.69 -26.21 13.95
CA LEU A 385 -7.77 -27.34 13.93
C LEU A 385 -6.75 -27.16 12.80
N ASP A 386 -5.48 -26.97 13.15
CA ASP A 386 -4.37 -27.00 12.19
C ASP A 386 -4.08 -28.46 11.75
N LEU A 387 -4.43 -28.77 10.50
CA LEU A 387 -4.19 -30.06 9.85
C LEU A 387 -3.03 -29.99 8.83
N THR A 388 -2.23 -28.91 8.83
CA THR A 388 -1.17 -28.70 7.83
C THR A 388 -0.14 -29.84 7.82
N SER A 389 0.16 -30.43 8.97
CA SER A 389 1.07 -31.58 9.10
C SER A 389 0.45 -32.93 8.72
N ALA A 390 -0.87 -33.00 8.52
CA ALA A 390 -1.59 -34.19 8.05
C ALA A 390 -1.84 -34.19 6.52
N LEU A 391 -1.45 -33.11 5.82
CA LEU A 391 -1.53 -33.01 4.37
C LEU A 391 -0.31 -33.68 3.72
N ALA A 392 -0.55 -34.73 2.95
CA ALA A 392 0.49 -35.38 2.16
C ALA A 392 0.95 -34.50 0.97
N ALA A 393 2.18 -34.73 0.49
CA ALA A 393 2.81 -33.92 -0.56
C ALA A 393 2.08 -33.95 -1.92
N ASP A 394 1.21 -34.93 -2.16
CA ASP A 394 0.33 -34.99 -3.33
C ASP A 394 -0.96 -34.16 -3.17
N GLY A 395 -1.22 -33.63 -1.98
CA GLY A 395 -2.45 -32.92 -1.60
C GLY A 395 -3.52 -33.80 -0.92
N THR A 396 -3.23 -35.05 -0.59
CA THR A 396 -4.18 -35.95 0.11
C THR A 396 -4.19 -35.68 1.61
N LEU A 397 -5.37 -35.45 2.18
CA LEU A 397 -5.60 -35.41 3.62
C LEU A 397 -6.23 -36.75 4.05
N THR A 398 -5.66 -37.38 5.08
CA THR A 398 -6.31 -38.47 5.83
C THR A 398 -6.62 -37.98 7.23
N TRP A 399 -7.89 -38.04 7.63
CA TRP A 399 -8.34 -37.50 8.92
C TRP A 399 -9.57 -38.24 9.46
N ASP A 400 -9.53 -38.55 10.76
CA ASP A 400 -10.69 -38.99 11.54
C ASP A 400 -11.55 -37.78 11.91
N VAL A 401 -12.53 -37.47 11.05
CA VAL A 401 -13.41 -36.31 11.20
C VAL A 401 -14.25 -36.45 12.46
N PRO A 402 -14.24 -35.48 13.39
CA PRO A 402 -15.11 -35.48 14.57
C PRO A 402 -16.59 -35.31 14.20
N PRO A 403 -17.54 -35.67 15.08
CA PRO A 403 -18.97 -35.43 14.87
C PRO A 403 -19.29 -33.98 14.46
N GLY A 404 -20.15 -33.84 13.45
CA GLY A 404 -20.60 -32.54 12.95
C GLY A 404 -20.10 -32.22 11.53
N ARG A 405 -20.37 -30.99 11.08
CA ARG A 405 -20.05 -30.50 9.74
C ARG A 405 -18.83 -29.58 9.82
N TRP A 406 -17.82 -29.87 9.01
CA TRP A 406 -16.51 -29.23 9.04
C TRP A 406 -16.18 -28.61 7.69
N ARG A 407 -15.75 -27.35 7.71
CA ARG A 407 -15.21 -26.66 6.53
C ARG A 407 -13.70 -26.74 6.57
N ILE A 408 -13.11 -27.49 5.65
CA ILE A 408 -11.67 -27.64 5.51
C ILE A 408 -11.19 -26.62 4.49
N VAL A 409 -10.32 -25.71 4.92
CA VAL A 409 -9.82 -24.58 4.12
C VAL A 409 -8.31 -24.72 3.94
N ARG A 410 -7.86 -24.81 2.69
CA ARG A 410 -6.44 -24.88 2.33
C ARG A 410 -5.99 -23.51 1.86
N TYR A 411 -5.08 -22.89 2.61
CA TYR A 411 -4.46 -21.61 2.30
C TYR A 411 -3.10 -21.82 1.66
N GLY A 412 -2.83 -21.12 0.54
CA GLY A 412 -1.56 -21.19 -0.16
C GLY A 412 -1.10 -19.82 -0.66
N CYS A 413 0.21 -19.64 -0.64
CA CYS A 413 0.91 -18.51 -1.25
C CYS A 413 1.25 -18.86 -2.71
N GLY A 414 1.01 -17.94 -3.63
CA GLY A 414 1.36 -18.11 -5.04
C GLY A 414 1.49 -16.77 -5.75
N ASN A 415 2.02 -16.74 -6.97
CA ASN A 415 2.17 -15.48 -7.70
C ASN A 415 0.82 -14.85 -8.05
N THR A 416 0.75 -13.52 -7.92
CA THR A 416 -0.31 -12.71 -8.53
C THR A 416 -0.26 -12.76 -10.07
N GLY A 417 0.94 -12.90 -10.62
CA GLY A 417 1.22 -12.76 -12.05
C GLY A 417 1.24 -11.32 -12.55
N GLN A 418 1.18 -10.33 -11.65
CA GLN A 418 1.13 -8.92 -11.99
C GLN A 418 2.38 -8.50 -12.79
N ARG A 419 2.13 -7.76 -13.88
CA ARG A 419 3.15 -7.23 -14.78
C ARG A 419 3.35 -5.74 -14.56
N LEU A 420 4.45 -5.22 -15.09
CA LEU A 420 4.70 -3.79 -15.18
C LEU A 420 3.53 -3.08 -15.90
N VAL A 421 3.16 -1.91 -15.40
CA VAL A 421 2.16 -1.01 -15.97
C VAL A 421 2.84 -0.16 -17.04
N LEU A 422 2.49 -0.34 -18.30
CA LEU A 422 3.03 0.47 -19.42
C LEU A 422 4.58 0.46 -19.53
N PRO A 423 5.27 -0.70 -19.48
CA PRO A 423 6.70 -0.75 -19.75
C PRO A 423 6.98 -0.43 -21.23
N SER A 424 8.23 -0.06 -21.54
CA SER A 424 8.71 -0.04 -22.92
C SER A 424 8.57 -1.43 -23.58
N PRO A 425 8.34 -1.54 -24.90
CA PRO A 425 7.87 -2.79 -25.51
C PRO A 425 8.81 -4.01 -25.36
N GLN A 426 10.12 -3.79 -25.19
CA GLN A 426 11.10 -4.85 -24.96
C GLN A 426 11.43 -5.09 -23.46
N SER A 427 10.82 -4.33 -22.57
CA SER A 427 11.15 -4.26 -21.13
C SER A 427 10.08 -4.91 -20.23
N ALA A 428 9.07 -5.57 -20.80
CA ALA A 428 7.96 -6.16 -20.04
C ALA A 428 8.42 -7.30 -19.11
N GLY A 429 7.90 -7.35 -17.89
CA GLY A 429 8.35 -8.27 -16.85
C GLY A 429 7.37 -8.48 -15.71
N LEU A 430 7.80 -9.22 -14.68
CA LEU A 430 7.06 -9.40 -13.43
C LEU A 430 7.36 -8.25 -12.47
N VAL A 431 6.36 -7.89 -11.66
CA VAL A 431 6.54 -7.04 -10.48
C VAL A 431 7.16 -7.87 -9.35
N LEU A 432 8.11 -7.31 -8.58
CA LEU A 432 8.78 -8.02 -7.49
C LEU A 432 7.90 -8.14 -6.22
N ASP A 433 8.20 -9.09 -5.33
CA ASP A 433 7.58 -9.17 -4.00
C ASP A 433 8.15 -8.09 -3.07
N HIS A 434 7.45 -6.95 -2.97
CA HIS A 434 7.91 -5.80 -2.18
C HIS A 434 7.82 -6.05 -0.66
N LEU A 435 7.27 -7.19 -0.20
CA LEU A 435 7.31 -7.58 1.22
C LEU A 435 8.59 -8.37 1.55
N ASN A 436 9.36 -8.78 0.54
CA ASN A 436 10.55 -9.62 0.69
C ASN A 436 11.84 -8.80 0.42
N PRO A 437 12.69 -8.54 1.43
CA PRO A 437 13.96 -7.82 1.24
C PRO A 437 14.95 -8.55 0.31
N GLU A 438 14.84 -9.86 0.14
CA GLU A 438 15.67 -10.62 -0.80
C GLU A 438 15.27 -10.31 -2.26
N ALA A 439 13.98 -10.13 -2.53
CA ALA A 439 13.48 -9.69 -3.84
C ALA A 439 13.86 -8.23 -4.14
N THR A 440 13.76 -7.34 -3.15
CA THR A 440 14.28 -5.97 -3.23
C THR A 440 15.78 -5.96 -3.56
N ARG A 441 16.60 -6.71 -2.80
CA ARG A 441 18.05 -6.75 -3.03
C ARG A 441 18.41 -7.33 -4.39
N PHE A 442 17.76 -8.41 -4.83
CA PHE A 442 17.95 -8.98 -6.15
C PHE A 442 17.65 -7.98 -7.28
N HIS A 443 16.54 -7.24 -7.17
CA HIS A 443 16.16 -6.22 -8.16
C HIS A 443 17.17 -5.06 -8.20
N PHE A 444 17.56 -4.52 -7.04
CA PHE A 444 18.50 -3.40 -6.97
C PHE A 444 19.93 -3.80 -7.38
N GLU A 445 20.44 -4.95 -6.96
CA GLU A 445 21.78 -5.42 -7.39
C GLU A 445 21.83 -5.73 -8.89
N TYR A 446 20.73 -6.20 -9.49
CA TYR A 446 20.65 -6.29 -10.95
C TYR A 446 20.88 -4.91 -11.58
N ILE A 447 20.09 -3.89 -11.21
CA ILE A 447 20.20 -2.52 -11.77
C ILE A 447 21.62 -1.97 -11.55
N LEU A 448 22.11 -2.05 -10.32
CA LEU A 448 23.44 -1.57 -9.94
C LEU A 448 24.56 -2.26 -10.71
N SER A 449 24.46 -3.56 -10.99
CA SER A 449 25.46 -4.26 -11.81
C SER A 449 25.55 -3.70 -13.24
N ARG A 450 24.40 -3.45 -13.89
CA ARG A 450 24.31 -2.90 -15.26
C ARG A 450 24.82 -1.46 -15.33
N LEU A 451 24.51 -0.67 -14.31
CA LEU A 451 25.04 0.68 -14.14
C LEU A 451 26.57 0.67 -13.96
N ARG A 452 27.08 -0.15 -13.03
CA ARG A 452 28.50 -0.21 -12.64
C ARG A 452 29.39 -0.65 -13.80
N GLU A 453 28.90 -1.54 -14.65
CA GLU A 453 29.52 -1.98 -15.92
C GLU A 453 29.83 -0.82 -16.89
N HIS A 454 29.01 0.25 -16.89
CA HIS A 454 29.11 1.37 -17.83
C HIS A 454 29.57 2.70 -17.19
N LEU A 455 29.45 2.84 -15.86
CA LEU A 455 29.68 4.09 -15.12
C LEU A 455 30.83 4.02 -14.10
N GLY A 456 31.24 2.83 -13.64
CA GLY A 456 32.25 2.69 -12.58
C GLY A 456 31.73 3.09 -11.19
N ASP A 457 32.51 3.85 -10.42
CA ASP A 457 32.11 4.41 -9.11
C ASP A 457 31.16 5.60 -9.31
N PHE A 458 29.88 5.42 -8.97
CA PHE A 458 28.82 6.42 -9.19
C PHE A 458 29.12 7.77 -8.52
N ARG A 459 29.92 7.79 -7.45
CA ARG A 459 30.35 9.02 -6.76
C ARG A 459 31.08 9.98 -7.71
N GLN A 460 31.83 9.44 -8.68
CA GLN A 460 32.56 10.20 -9.72
C GLN A 460 31.68 10.62 -10.92
N THR A 461 30.36 10.40 -10.87
CA THR A 461 29.43 10.61 -11.98
C THR A 461 28.32 11.58 -11.62
N ALA A 462 27.49 11.98 -12.60
CA ALA A 462 26.28 12.75 -12.36
C ALA A 462 25.11 11.92 -11.79
N LEU A 463 25.20 10.59 -11.80
CA LEU A 463 24.16 9.73 -11.20
C LEU A 463 24.21 9.87 -9.68
N ARG A 464 23.13 10.40 -9.09
CA ARG A 464 22.99 10.62 -7.65
C ARG A 464 21.86 9.82 -7.03
N GLN A 465 20.78 9.58 -7.77
CA GLN A 465 19.58 8.96 -7.22
C GLN A 465 19.12 7.75 -8.02
N LEU A 466 18.56 6.76 -7.32
CA LEU A 466 17.57 5.84 -7.89
C LEU A 466 16.18 6.32 -7.50
N TYR A 467 15.21 6.12 -8.39
CA TYR A 467 13.85 6.63 -8.26
C TYR A 467 12.82 5.50 -8.24
N VAL A 468 11.93 5.52 -7.24
CA VAL A 468 10.86 4.54 -7.05
C VAL A 468 9.49 5.21 -7.15
N CYS A 469 8.69 4.77 -8.12
CA CYS A 469 7.30 5.19 -8.27
C CYS A 469 6.38 4.59 -7.21
N SER A 470 5.17 5.15 -7.12
CA SER A 470 4.11 4.70 -6.23
C SER A 470 3.71 3.23 -6.43
N TYR A 471 3.36 2.58 -5.31
CA TYR A 471 3.00 1.17 -5.22
C TYR A 471 1.58 0.86 -5.73
N GLU A 472 1.46 0.23 -6.90
CA GLU A 472 0.20 -0.27 -7.49
C GLU A 472 0.07 -1.81 -7.47
N VAL A 473 0.60 -2.53 -6.47
CA VAL A 473 0.37 -4.00 -6.38
C VAL A 473 -1.04 -4.28 -5.86
N ARG A 474 -1.71 -5.31 -6.41
CA ARG A 474 -3.15 -5.58 -6.18
C ARG A 474 -3.43 -7.01 -5.70
N GLY A 475 -4.65 -7.24 -5.24
CA GLY A 475 -5.09 -8.50 -4.60
C GLY A 475 -4.70 -8.59 -3.13
N ALA A 476 -4.85 -9.78 -2.52
CA ALA A 476 -4.42 -10.03 -1.14
C ALA A 476 -2.92 -10.31 -1.07
N THR A 477 -2.10 -9.26 -1.16
CA THR A 477 -0.63 -9.35 -1.11
C THR A 477 -0.14 -10.19 0.08
N TRP A 478 0.80 -11.09 -0.19
CA TRP A 478 1.39 -12.01 0.79
C TRP A 478 2.84 -12.29 0.40
N THR A 479 3.61 -12.92 1.29
CA THR A 479 5.00 -13.33 1.05
C THR A 479 5.29 -14.67 1.75
N PRO A 480 6.19 -15.53 1.21
CA PRO A 480 6.56 -16.83 1.79
C PRO A 480 6.79 -16.86 3.31
N ARG A 481 7.33 -15.77 3.87
CA ARG A 481 7.71 -15.64 5.28
C ARG A 481 6.70 -14.88 6.15
N PHE A 482 5.51 -14.56 5.64
CA PHE A 482 4.56 -13.68 6.35
C PHE A 482 4.13 -14.23 7.73
N LEU A 483 3.94 -15.55 7.89
CA LEU A 483 3.61 -16.16 9.18
C LEU A 483 4.73 -15.97 10.23
N GLU A 484 5.98 -16.16 9.81
CA GLU A 484 7.18 -15.97 10.63
C GLU A 484 7.31 -14.50 11.06
N GLU A 485 7.20 -13.58 10.11
CA GLU A 485 7.29 -12.15 10.33
C GLU A 485 6.15 -11.62 11.20
N PHE A 486 4.91 -12.09 11.01
CA PHE A 486 3.80 -11.76 11.88
C PHE A 486 4.06 -12.23 13.31
N ALA A 487 4.44 -13.50 13.50
CA ALA A 487 4.74 -14.03 14.84
C ALA A 487 5.89 -13.26 15.51
N ARG A 488 6.94 -12.92 14.77
CA ARG A 488 8.08 -12.12 15.25
C ARG A 488 7.68 -10.68 15.62
N ARG A 489 6.78 -10.05 14.86
CA ARG A 489 6.39 -8.63 15.03
C ARG A 489 5.23 -8.42 16.00
N ARG A 490 4.34 -9.40 16.16
CA ARG A 490 3.10 -9.31 16.96
C ARG A 490 3.12 -10.20 18.21
N GLY A 491 4.00 -11.21 18.26
CA GLY A 491 4.20 -12.07 19.44
C GLY A 491 3.22 -13.26 19.56
N TYR A 492 2.46 -13.57 18.51
CA TYR A 492 1.54 -14.72 18.49
C TYR A 492 1.38 -15.31 17.07
N ASP A 493 1.00 -16.58 16.98
CA ASP A 493 0.71 -17.24 15.70
C ASP A 493 -0.66 -16.79 15.14
N MET A 494 -0.67 -16.39 13.87
CA MET A 494 -1.87 -15.96 13.16
C MET A 494 -2.66 -17.09 12.49
N LYS A 495 -2.16 -18.33 12.40
CA LYS A 495 -2.83 -19.43 11.68
C LYS A 495 -4.29 -19.61 12.07
N ALA A 496 -4.56 -19.70 13.37
CA ALA A 496 -5.91 -19.85 13.91
C ALA A 496 -6.84 -18.63 13.68
N TYR A 497 -6.29 -17.52 13.18
CA TYR A 497 -7.02 -16.31 12.80
C TYR A 497 -7.10 -16.10 11.28
N LEU A 498 -6.46 -16.92 10.43
CA LEU A 498 -6.59 -16.86 8.97
C LEU A 498 -8.06 -16.83 8.48
N PRO A 499 -9.03 -17.55 9.09
CA PRO A 499 -10.45 -17.45 8.71
C PRO A 499 -11.05 -16.04 8.85
N ALA A 500 -10.46 -15.15 9.67
CA ALA A 500 -10.91 -13.77 9.76
C ALA A 500 -10.58 -12.94 8.50
N LEU A 501 -9.56 -13.33 7.73
CA LEU A 501 -9.27 -12.74 6.41
C LEU A 501 -10.39 -13.06 5.39
N ASP A 502 -11.13 -14.14 5.62
CA ASP A 502 -12.35 -14.53 4.90
C ASP A 502 -13.64 -13.95 5.50
N GLY A 503 -13.50 -13.05 6.47
CA GLY A 503 -14.60 -12.40 7.16
C GLY A 503 -15.22 -13.23 8.29
N CYS A 504 -14.64 -14.35 8.72
CA CYS A 504 -15.13 -15.09 9.90
C CYS A 504 -14.88 -14.30 11.19
N ILE A 505 -15.70 -14.52 12.21
CA ILE A 505 -15.48 -13.98 13.57
C ILE A 505 -14.75 -15.04 14.39
N VAL A 506 -13.63 -14.67 15.02
CA VAL A 506 -12.79 -15.58 15.81
C VAL A 506 -12.77 -15.13 17.26
N GLY A 507 -13.61 -15.77 18.08
CA GLY A 507 -13.91 -15.37 19.45
C GLY A 507 -14.98 -14.28 19.50
N ASP A 508 -14.55 -13.03 19.41
CA ASP A 508 -15.43 -11.86 19.50
C ASP A 508 -15.09 -10.80 18.44
N TRP A 509 -16.01 -9.87 18.22
CA TRP A 509 -15.88 -8.88 17.16
C TRP A 509 -14.73 -7.87 17.38
N PRO A 510 -14.55 -7.28 18.60
CA PRO A 510 -13.38 -6.49 18.92
C PRO A 510 -12.04 -7.23 18.73
N ARG A 511 -11.94 -8.50 19.14
CA ARG A 511 -10.73 -9.34 18.96
C ARG A 511 -10.45 -9.59 17.48
N THR A 512 -11.49 -9.86 16.69
CA THR A 512 -11.38 -10.05 15.24
C THR A 512 -10.89 -8.76 14.57
N ARG A 513 -11.43 -7.58 14.92
CA ARG A 513 -10.92 -6.29 14.42
C ARG A 513 -9.45 -6.01 14.84
N ARG A 514 -9.04 -6.38 16.05
CA ARG A 514 -7.64 -6.26 16.51
C ARG A 514 -6.68 -7.14 15.70
N PHE A 515 -7.03 -8.39 15.44
CA PHE A 515 -6.25 -9.25 14.55
C PHE A 515 -6.12 -8.65 13.13
N LEU A 516 -7.23 -8.17 12.55
CA LEU A 516 -7.22 -7.55 11.22
C LEU A 516 -6.42 -6.24 11.16
N HIS A 517 -6.40 -5.47 12.25
CA HIS A 517 -5.48 -4.35 12.43
C HIS A 517 -4.02 -4.81 12.42
N ASP A 518 -3.67 -5.80 13.24
CA ASP A 518 -2.30 -6.30 13.37
C ASP A 518 -1.78 -6.96 12.07
N PHE A 519 -2.67 -7.59 11.31
CA PHE A 519 -2.39 -8.08 9.96
C PHE A 519 -2.02 -6.94 9.00
N ARG A 520 -2.87 -5.91 8.88
CA ARG A 520 -2.62 -4.74 8.02
C ARG A 520 -1.37 -3.98 8.45
N LYS A 521 -1.14 -3.83 9.76
CA LYS A 521 0.07 -3.21 10.30
C LYS A 521 1.32 -4.01 9.95
N THR A 522 1.24 -5.34 9.97
CA THR A 522 2.36 -6.22 9.58
C THR A 522 2.66 -6.12 8.08
N LEU A 523 1.65 -6.02 7.20
CA LEU A 523 1.86 -5.72 5.78
C LEU A 523 2.61 -4.38 5.58
N GLY A 524 2.18 -3.31 6.25
CA GLY A 524 2.79 -1.98 6.10
C GLY A 524 4.19 -1.87 6.68
N GLU A 525 4.45 -2.53 7.80
CA GLU A 525 5.81 -2.69 8.33
C GLU A 525 6.70 -3.48 7.37
N LEU A 526 6.23 -4.61 6.81
CA LEU A 526 7.01 -5.41 5.85
C LEU A 526 7.33 -4.64 4.57
N LEU A 527 6.38 -3.88 4.06
CA LEU A 527 6.54 -3.09 2.85
C LEU A 527 7.49 -1.88 3.08
N THR A 528 7.39 -1.24 4.25
CA THR A 528 8.29 -0.14 4.65
C THR A 528 9.71 -0.65 4.92
N ASP A 529 9.85 -1.75 5.66
CA ASP A 529 11.14 -2.31 6.07
C ASP A 529 11.85 -3.01 4.90
N GLY A 530 11.13 -3.90 4.20
CA GLY A 530 11.67 -4.82 3.20
C GLY A 530 11.86 -4.21 1.81
N PHE A 531 11.12 -3.16 1.46
CA PHE A 531 11.29 -2.44 0.20
C PHE A 531 11.88 -1.04 0.42
N TYR A 532 11.12 -0.09 0.97
CA TYR A 532 11.54 1.32 1.04
C TYR A 532 12.87 1.52 1.79
N ARG A 533 12.98 1.04 3.03
CA ARG A 533 14.22 1.21 3.82
C ARG A 533 15.39 0.41 3.25
N HIS A 534 15.16 -0.84 2.84
CA HIS A 534 16.24 -1.67 2.31
C HIS A 534 16.77 -1.16 0.96
N ALA A 535 15.90 -0.60 0.11
CA ALA A 535 16.32 0.11 -1.10
C ALA A 535 17.19 1.34 -0.78
N ALA A 536 16.83 2.14 0.23
CA ALA A 536 17.64 3.28 0.67
C ALA A 536 18.99 2.86 1.27
N GLU A 537 19.03 1.74 2.02
CA GLU A 537 20.26 1.12 2.51
C GLU A 537 21.18 0.72 1.34
N ILE A 538 20.65 0.00 0.35
CA ILE A 538 21.41 -0.45 -0.84
C ILE A 538 21.90 0.74 -1.69
N CYS A 539 21.10 1.80 -1.82
CA CYS A 539 21.53 3.04 -2.49
C CYS A 539 22.73 3.66 -1.76
N ARG A 540 22.61 3.85 -0.44
CA ARG A 540 23.68 4.47 0.38
C ARG A 540 24.96 3.63 0.43
N GLU A 541 24.86 2.29 0.47
CA GLU A 541 26.00 1.37 0.28
C GLU A 541 26.78 1.69 -1.01
N ASN A 542 26.06 2.01 -2.09
CA ASN A 542 26.62 2.30 -3.40
C ASN A 542 27.01 3.77 -3.63
N GLY A 543 26.72 4.67 -2.69
CA GLY A 543 26.97 6.11 -2.84
C GLY A 543 25.91 6.87 -3.64
N LEU A 544 24.69 6.33 -3.66
CA LEU A 544 23.48 6.92 -4.24
C LEU A 544 22.46 7.21 -3.13
N GLN A 545 21.45 8.01 -3.45
CA GLN A 545 20.25 8.22 -2.64
C GLN A 545 19.06 7.45 -3.24
N LEU A 546 18.05 7.14 -2.42
CA LEU A 546 16.73 6.73 -2.89
C LEU A 546 15.76 7.91 -2.80
N CYS A 547 15.22 8.32 -3.95
CA CYS A 547 14.01 9.15 -4.00
C CYS A 547 12.80 8.24 -4.27
N ALA A 548 11.71 8.42 -3.53
CA ALA A 548 10.50 7.63 -3.75
C ALA A 548 9.18 8.39 -3.58
N GLU A 549 8.18 8.00 -4.35
CA GLU A 549 6.80 8.39 -4.10
C GLU A 549 6.25 7.70 -2.85
N ALA A 550 5.25 8.32 -2.22
CA ALA A 550 4.52 7.75 -1.10
C ALA A 550 3.83 6.41 -1.48
N GLY A 551 3.31 5.74 -0.45
CA GLY A 551 2.77 4.37 -0.49
C GLY A 551 1.53 4.14 -1.36
N GLY A 552 1.71 4.20 -2.67
CA GLY A 552 0.66 3.96 -3.67
C GLY A 552 -0.09 5.24 -4.09
N PRO A 553 -0.68 5.25 -5.29
CA PRO A 553 -1.58 6.33 -5.67
C PRO A 553 -2.83 6.28 -4.79
N GLY A 554 -3.17 7.41 -4.16
CA GLY A 554 -4.37 7.50 -3.32
C GLY A 554 -5.68 7.32 -4.10
N LEU A 555 -6.79 7.47 -3.38
CA LEU A 555 -8.14 7.51 -3.96
C LEU A 555 -8.14 8.41 -5.21
N PRO A 556 -8.49 7.90 -6.41
CA PRO A 556 -9.40 6.81 -6.72
C PRO A 556 -8.89 5.36 -6.60
N LEU A 557 -7.58 5.13 -6.49
CA LEU A 557 -7.03 3.78 -6.44
C LEU A 557 -7.04 3.24 -5.01
N PRO A 558 -7.03 1.90 -4.80
CA PRO A 558 -7.01 1.31 -3.47
C PRO A 558 -5.75 1.80 -2.74
N PRO A 559 -5.86 2.35 -1.52
CA PRO A 559 -4.68 2.75 -0.77
C PRO A 559 -3.79 1.52 -0.55
N GLY A 560 -2.49 1.66 -0.83
CA GLY A 560 -1.51 0.62 -0.51
C GLY A 560 -1.56 0.28 0.98
N PRO A 561 -1.15 -0.93 1.40
CA PRO A 561 -1.22 -1.36 2.78
C PRO A 561 -0.07 -0.73 3.60
N LEU A 562 0.05 0.60 3.58
CA LEU A 562 1.19 1.39 4.01
C LEU A 562 0.78 2.50 4.98
N ASP A 563 1.67 2.81 5.92
CA ASP A 563 1.62 4.08 6.64
C ASP A 563 2.25 5.17 5.75
N ALA A 564 1.46 6.18 5.41
CA ALA A 564 1.83 7.23 4.46
C ALA A 564 2.95 8.18 4.97
N LEU A 565 3.37 8.06 6.23
CA LEU A 565 4.49 8.80 6.81
C LEU A 565 5.71 7.90 7.06
N GLN A 566 5.52 6.62 7.43
CA GLN A 566 6.65 5.72 7.70
C GLN A 566 7.45 5.35 6.45
N ALA A 567 6.82 5.23 5.28
CA ALA A 567 7.53 4.91 4.04
C ALA A 567 8.38 6.08 3.51
N PRO A 568 7.86 7.32 3.34
CA PRO A 568 8.71 8.49 3.06
C PRO A 568 9.72 8.78 4.18
N GLY A 569 9.38 8.49 5.44
CA GLY A 569 10.30 8.55 6.57
C GLY A 569 11.42 7.51 6.56
N ALA A 570 11.50 6.66 5.53
CA ALA A 570 12.54 5.65 5.33
C ALA A 570 13.39 5.87 4.06
N THR A 571 13.13 6.92 3.26
CA THR A 571 13.89 7.28 2.05
C THR A 571 14.80 8.50 2.27
N ASP A 572 15.64 8.83 1.30
CA ASP A 572 16.52 10.00 1.36
C ASP A 572 15.84 11.27 0.79
N LEU A 573 14.87 11.08 -0.11
CA LEU A 573 14.08 12.07 -0.84
C LEU A 573 12.65 11.55 -1.11
#